data_AF-A0A3S1MIV9-F1
#
_entry.id   AF-A0A3S1MIV9-F1
#
_cell.length_a   1.000
_cell.length_b   1.000
_cell.length_c   1.000
_cell.angle_alpha   90.00
_cell.angle_beta   90.00
_cell.angle_gamma   90.00
#
_symmetry.space_group_name_H-M   'P 1'
#
loop_
_entity.id
_entity.type
_entity.pdbx_description
1 polymer ?
#
loop_
_entity_poly.entity_id
_entity_poly.type
_entity_poly.pdbx_seq_one_letter_code
_entity_poly.pdbx_strand_id
1 'polypeptide(L)'
;MIRALVDELIPGSEGWPSASEAGAHGIVAMRLFADWSDMQITALADLLGWEKDGLSSANGEIRIASVKAFEEADTELFDKIYTAVTLAYYETPFVIEAIRNTGRPYSHRPHLTGYEMAPFDFNRDLPAHRRGHYLETEKVRPVDTSSLGLDTEKTNRWGLER
;
A
#
# COMPACT_ATOMS: atom_id res chain seq x y z
N MET A 1 -10.66 -13.73 -13.17
CA MET A 1 -10.59 -13.56 -11.71
C MET A 1 -9.78 -12.34 -11.26
N ILE A 2 -8.44 -12.33 -11.33
CA ILE A 2 -7.63 -11.25 -10.72
C ILE A 2 -8.00 -9.83 -11.21
N ARG A 3 -8.31 -9.68 -12.50
CA ARG A 3 -8.79 -8.40 -13.04
C ARG A 3 -10.04 -7.90 -12.31
N ALA A 4 -11.04 -8.77 -12.12
CA ALA A 4 -12.27 -8.43 -11.44
C ALA A 4 -12.02 -8.12 -9.95
N LEU A 5 -11.13 -8.88 -9.30
CA LEU A 5 -10.79 -8.64 -7.90
C LEU A 5 -10.17 -7.25 -7.70
N VAL A 6 -9.18 -6.88 -8.52
CA VAL A 6 -8.54 -5.57 -8.36
C VAL A 6 -9.48 -4.41 -8.65
N ASP A 7 -10.40 -4.56 -9.61
CA ASP A 7 -11.41 -3.54 -9.91
C ASP A 7 -12.45 -3.43 -8.79
N GLU A 8 -12.79 -4.53 -8.10
CA GLU A 8 -13.68 -4.46 -6.94
C GLU A 8 -13.00 -3.77 -5.75
N LEU A 9 -11.68 -3.94 -5.59
CA LEU A 9 -10.90 -3.24 -4.56
C LEU A 9 -10.67 -1.75 -4.88
N ILE A 10 -10.42 -1.42 -6.15
CA ILE A 10 -10.23 -0.03 -6.61
C ILE A 10 -10.97 0.15 -7.96
N PRO A 11 -12.27 0.51 -7.93
CA PRO A 11 -13.13 0.56 -9.13
C PRO A 11 -12.86 1.75 -10.05
N GLY A 12 -12.11 2.76 -9.59
CA GLY A 12 -11.93 4.01 -10.29
C GLY A 12 -13.11 4.98 -10.11
N SER A 13 -12.93 6.21 -10.55
CA SER A 13 -13.96 7.27 -10.52
C SER A 13 -13.59 8.38 -11.51
N GLU A 14 -14.35 9.48 -11.54
CA GLU A 14 -14.01 10.61 -12.42
C GLU A 14 -12.58 11.11 -12.16
N GLY A 15 -11.74 11.11 -13.21
CA GLY A 15 -10.32 11.49 -13.12
C GLY A 15 -9.37 10.44 -12.54
N TRP A 16 -9.88 9.27 -12.13
CA TRP A 16 -9.12 8.18 -11.52
C TRP A 16 -9.38 6.85 -12.24
N PRO A 17 -8.38 6.22 -12.87
CA PRO A 17 -8.57 4.94 -13.55
C PRO A 17 -8.92 3.84 -12.54
N SER A 18 -9.64 2.81 -12.96
CA SER A 18 -9.77 1.58 -12.16
C SER A 18 -8.40 0.89 -11.99
N ALA A 19 -8.30 -0.05 -11.05
CA ALA A 19 -7.05 -0.82 -10.89
C ALA A 19 -6.63 -1.55 -12.17
N SER A 20 -7.59 -2.14 -12.88
CA SER A 20 -7.29 -2.84 -14.12
C SER A 20 -6.93 -1.91 -15.26
N GLU A 21 -7.58 -0.75 -15.36
CA GLU A 21 -7.23 0.30 -16.34
C GLU A 21 -5.82 0.85 -16.11
N ALA A 22 -5.40 0.98 -14.85
CA ALA A 22 -4.03 1.36 -14.48
C ALA A 22 -3.00 0.23 -14.74
N GLY A 23 -3.45 -1.01 -14.96
CA GLY A 23 -2.57 -2.17 -15.18
C GLY A 23 -2.13 -2.91 -13.90
N ALA A 24 -2.71 -2.57 -12.74
CA ALA A 24 -2.29 -3.12 -11.44
C ALA A 24 -2.40 -4.66 -11.37
N HIS A 25 -3.43 -5.25 -11.99
CA HIS A 25 -3.63 -6.70 -12.06
C HIS A 25 -2.42 -7.45 -12.64
N GLY A 26 -1.74 -6.90 -13.64
CA GLY A 26 -0.54 -7.52 -14.23
C GLY A 26 0.65 -7.50 -13.27
N ILE A 27 0.84 -6.39 -12.56
CA ILE A 27 1.91 -6.23 -11.56
C ILE A 27 1.67 -7.19 -10.39
N VAL A 28 0.44 -7.27 -9.89
CA VAL A 28 0.05 -8.21 -8.82
C VAL A 28 0.25 -9.66 -9.27
N ALA A 29 -0.18 -10.02 -10.48
CA ALA A 29 0.04 -11.36 -11.00
C ALA A 29 1.54 -11.71 -11.04
N MET A 30 2.39 -10.79 -11.50
CA MET A 30 3.84 -11.01 -11.58
C MET A 30 4.54 -11.04 -10.22
N ARG A 31 4.08 -10.29 -9.22
CA ARG A 31 4.80 -10.16 -7.93
C ARG A 31 4.25 -11.05 -6.84
N LEU A 32 2.94 -11.29 -6.84
CA LEU A 32 2.27 -12.03 -5.78
C LEU A 32 1.96 -13.47 -6.20
N PHE A 33 1.52 -13.68 -7.44
CA PHE A 33 1.04 -14.98 -7.91
C PHE A 33 2.04 -15.75 -8.76
N ALA A 34 3.19 -15.17 -9.13
CA ALA A 34 4.19 -15.85 -9.95
C ALA A 34 4.66 -17.17 -9.33
N ASP A 35 4.71 -17.25 -8.00
CA ASP A 35 5.13 -18.44 -7.26
C ASP A 35 3.94 -19.27 -6.71
N TRP A 36 2.70 -18.92 -7.06
CA TRP A 36 1.53 -19.66 -6.60
C TRP A 36 1.30 -20.91 -7.44
N SER A 37 0.95 -21.99 -6.76
CA SER A 37 0.45 -23.20 -7.40
C SER A 37 -1.00 -23.06 -7.86
N ASP A 38 -1.41 -23.92 -8.82
CA ASP A 38 -2.81 -24.01 -9.27
C ASP A 38 -3.79 -24.25 -8.11
N MET A 39 -3.36 -25.01 -7.09
CA MET A 39 -4.16 -25.26 -5.89
C MET A 39 -4.43 -23.96 -5.11
N GLN A 40 -3.44 -23.09 -4.96
CA GLN A 40 -3.62 -21.80 -4.28
C GLN A 40 -4.51 -20.85 -5.08
N ILE A 41 -4.37 -20.84 -6.41
CA ILE A 41 -5.24 -20.06 -7.30
C ILE A 41 -6.69 -20.56 -7.21
N THR A 42 -6.89 -21.89 -7.16
CA THR A 42 -8.22 -22.50 -7.01
C THR A 42 -8.83 -22.17 -5.65
N ALA A 43 -8.04 -22.25 -4.56
CA ALA A 43 -8.51 -21.89 -3.22
C ALA A 43 -8.95 -20.42 -3.15
N LEU A 44 -8.21 -19.50 -3.77
CA LEU A 44 -8.63 -18.10 -3.88
C LEU A 44 -9.91 -17.95 -4.70
N ALA A 45 -10.05 -18.68 -5.81
CA ALA A 45 -11.26 -18.66 -6.62
C ALA A 45 -12.49 -19.15 -5.83
N ASP A 46 -12.32 -20.17 -4.98
CA ASP A 46 -13.37 -20.68 -4.11
C ASP A 46 -13.77 -19.67 -3.03
N LEU A 47 -12.79 -19.02 -2.39
CA LEU A 47 -13.03 -17.93 -1.41
C LEU A 47 -13.79 -16.77 -2.04
N LEU A 48 -13.50 -16.44 -3.30
CA LEU A 48 -14.17 -15.40 -4.08
C LEU A 48 -15.48 -15.87 -4.74
N GLY A 49 -15.93 -17.10 -4.46
CA GLY A 49 -17.14 -17.67 -5.04
C GLY A 49 -17.15 -17.64 -6.57
N TRP A 50 -16.00 -17.74 -7.22
CA TRP A 50 -15.85 -17.49 -8.66
C TRP A 50 -16.76 -18.37 -9.52
N GLU A 51 -16.88 -19.65 -9.20
CA GLU A 51 -17.78 -20.60 -9.88
C GLU A 51 -19.22 -20.59 -9.35
N LYS A 52 -19.51 -19.79 -8.31
CA LYS A 52 -20.80 -19.71 -7.60
C LYS A 52 -21.50 -18.36 -7.79
N ASP A 53 -21.21 -17.67 -8.88
CA ASP A 53 -21.72 -16.32 -9.15
C ASP A 53 -21.37 -15.31 -8.03
N GLY A 54 -20.20 -15.44 -7.41
CA GLY A 54 -19.68 -14.49 -6.41
C GLY A 54 -19.05 -13.27 -7.07
N LEU A 55 -17.72 -13.18 -7.03
CA LEU A 55 -16.98 -12.11 -7.71
C LEU A 55 -17.22 -12.07 -9.24
N SER A 56 -17.61 -13.19 -9.86
CA SER A 56 -17.94 -13.27 -11.28
C SER A 56 -19.32 -12.70 -11.64
N SER A 57 -20.13 -12.31 -10.64
CA SER A 57 -21.50 -11.86 -10.86
C SER A 57 -21.60 -10.57 -11.66
N ALA A 58 -22.65 -10.50 -12.49
CA ALA A 58 -23.06 -9.25 -13.14
C ALA A 58 -23.57 -8.22 -12.13
N ASN A 59 -24.08 -8.64 -10.96
CA ASN A 59 -24.58 -7.76 -9.93
C ASN A 59 -23.44 -7.25 -9.02
N GLY A 60 -23.28 -5.92 -8.95
CA GLY A 60 -22.27 -5.29 -8.11
C GLY A 60 -22.41 -5.58 -6.62
N GLU A 61 -23.63 -5.65 -6.10
CA GLU A 61 -23.83 -5.96 -4.67
C GLU A 61 -23.37 -7.37 -4.31
N ILE A 62 -23.55 -8.33 -5.23
CA ILE A 62 -23.10 -9.71 -5.05
C ILE A 62 -21.57 -9.78 -5.06
N ARG A 63 -20.91 -9.04 -5.97
CA ARG A 63 -19.44 -8.96 -6.00
C ARG A 63 -18.87 -8.37 -4.72
N ILE A 64 -19.42 -7.25 -4.24
CA ILE A 64 -19.02 -6.61 -2.98
C ILE A 64 -19.19 -7.59 -1.81
N ALA A 65 -20.34 -8.26 -1.72
CA ALA A 65 -20.60 -9.25 -0.68
C ALA A 65 -19.61 -10.42 -0.74
N SER A 66 -19.24 -10.87 -1.94
CA SER A 66 -18.26 -11.94 -2.14
C SER A 66 -16.85 -11.54 -1.69
N VAL A 67 -16.42 -10.30 -1.96
CA VAL A 67 -15.11 -9.81 -1.51
C VAL A 67 -15.08 -9.62 0.01
N LYS A 68 -16.17 -9.14 0.61
CA LYS A 68 -16.30 -9.06 2.08
C LYS A 68 -16.27 -10.43 2.74
N ALA A 69 -16.96 -11.41 2.17
CA ALA A 69 -16.93 -12.78 2.68
C ALA A 69 -15.52 -13.38 2.60
N PHE A 70 -14.76 -13.05 1.55
CA PHE A 70 -13.35 -13.42 1.45
C PHE A 70 -12.49 -12.75 2.55
N GLU A 71 -12.65 -11.44 2.79
CA GLU A 71 -11.95 -10.71 3.86
C GLU A 71 -12.18 -11.31 5.25
N GLU A 72 -13.42 -11.71 5.54
CA GLU A 72 -13.80 -12.37 6.80
C GLU A 72 -13.27 -13.80 6.92
N ALA A 73 -13.20 -14.54 5.81
CA ALA A 73 -12.77 -15.93 5.78
C ALA A 73 -11.24 -16.09 5.92
N ASP A 74 -10.47 -15.17 5.33
CA ASP A 74 -9.00 -15.18 5.36
C ASP A 74 -8.45 -13.75 5.33
N THR A 75 -8.47 -13.11 6.50
CA THR A 75 -8.03 -11.72 6.67
C THR A 75 -6.56 -11.52 6.33
N GLU A 76 -5.69 -12.49 6.64
CA GLU A 76 -4.26 -12.39 6.35
C GLU A 76 -4.00 -12.40 4.84
N LEU A 77 -4.65 -13.31 4.11
CA LEU A 77 -4.53 -13.36 2.66
C LEU A 77 -5.15 -12.13 1.99
N PHE A 78 -6.30 -11.68 2.50
CA PHE A 78 -6.94 -10.45 2.03
C PHE A 78 -6.00 -9.25 2.19
N ASP A 79 -5.44 -9.03 3.38
CA ASP A 79 -4.51 -7.93 3.64
C ASP A 79 -3.28 -7.98 2.72
N LYS A 80 -2.76 -9.18 2.48
CA LYS A 80 -1.64 -9.39 1.56
C LYS A 80 -1.99 -8.98 0.13
N ILE A 81 -3.15 -9.40 -0.37
CA ILE A 81 -3.60 -9.06 -1.73
C ILE A 81 -3.95 -7.57 -1.81
N TYR A 82 -4.69 -7.04 -0.85
CA TYR A 82 -5.08 -5.63 -0.79
C TYR A 82 -3.85 -4.71 -0.76
N THR A 83 -2.85 -5.04 0.05
CA THR A 83 -1.58 -4.31 0.11
C THR A 83 -0.87 -4.37 -1.24
N ALA A 84 -0.77 -5.55 -1.86
CA ALA A 84 -0.13 -5.69 -3.17
C ALA A 84 -0.85 -4.88 -4.26
N VAL A 85 -2.18 -4.89 -4.28
CA VAL A 85 -3.00 -4.12 -5.22
C VAL A 85 -2.83 -2.62 -5.00
N THR A 86 -2.87 -2.17 -3.75
CA THR A 86 -2.71 -0.76 -3.39
C THR A 86 -1.34 -0.23 -3.82
N LEU A 87 -0.26 -0.95 -3.50
CA LEU A 87 1.08 -0.57 -3.91
C LEU A 87 1.22 -0.58 -5.44
N ALA A 88 0.73 -1.65 -6.10
CA ALA A 88 0.76 -1.77 -7.55
C ALA A 88 -0.02 -0.65 -8.26
N TYR A 89 -1.13 -0.17 -7.69
CA TYR A 89 -1.94 0.91 -8.25
C TYR A 89 -1.21 2.26 -8.19
N TYR A 90 -0.70 2.63 -7.01
CA TYR A 90 -0.05 3.93 -6.78
C TYR A 90 1.36 4.07 -7.39
N GLU A 91 1.98 2.97 -7.82
CA GLU A 91 3.25 3.02 -8.58
C GLU A 91 3.04 3.22 -10.10
N THR A 92 1.80 3.13 -10.59
CA THR A 92 1.55 3.23 -12.04
C THR A 92 1.65 4.68 -12.54
N PRO A 93 2.21 4.91 -13.75
CA PRO A 93 2.30 6.25 -14.33
C PRO A 93 0.94 6.97 -14.45
N PHE A 94 -0.14 6.24 -14.73
CA PHE A 94 -1.47 6.80 -14.88
C PHE A 94 -2.02 7.38 -13.57
N VAL A 95 -1.84 6.66 -12.46
CA VAL A 95 -2.28 7.11 -11.14
C VAL A 95 -1.39 8.24 -10.64
N ILE A 96 -0.09 8.20 -10.93
CA ILE A 96 0.84 9.31 -10.65
C ILE A 96 0.36 10.60 -11.34
N GLU A 97 -0.09 10.49 -12.59
CA GLU A 97 -0.61 11.65 -13.32
C GLU A 97 -1.97 12.10 -12.78
N ALA A 98 -2.86 11.17 -12.40
CA ALA A 98 -4.11 11.50 -11.72
C ALA A 98 -3.86 12.31 -10.43
N ILE A 99 -2.85 11.94 -9.63
CA ILE A 99 -2.45 12.70 -8.43
C ILE A 99 -1.95 14.09 -8.82
N ARG A 100 -1.13 14.23 -9.86
CA ARG A 100 -0.62 15.54 -10.32
C ARG A 100 -1.74 16.46 -10.79
N ASN A 101 -2.76 15.91 -11.44
CA ASN A 101 -3.94 16.66 -11.86
C ASN A 101 -4.74 17.25 -10.69
N THR A 102 -4.51 16.79 -9.45
CA THR A 102 -5.06 17.42 -8.23
C THR A 102 -4.28 18.66 -7.77
N GLY A 103 -3.23 19.07 -8.48
CA GLY A 103 -2.34 20.19 -8.12
C GLY A 103 -1.24 19.82 -7.12
N ARG A 104 -1.09 18.53 -6.79
CA ARG A 104 -0.03 18.05 -5.90
C ARG A 104 1.26 17.84 -6.67
N PRO A 105 2.43 18.26 -6.15
CA PRO A 105 3.70 18.12 -6.84
C PRO A 105 4.24 16.69 -6.71
N TYR A 106 3.47 15.66 -7.06
CA TYR A 106 3.88 14.26 -6.90
C TYR A 106 4.90 13.84 -7.96
N SER A 107 5.97 13.16 -7.55
CA SER A 107 7.06 12.72 -8.42
C SER A 107 7.20 11.21 -8.36
N HIS A 108 7.44 10.59 -9.52
CA HIS A 108 7.67 9.14 -9.63
C HIS A 108 9.08 8.73 -9.12
N ARG A 109 10.02 9.69 -8.98
CA ARG A 109 11.39 9.45 -8.50
C ARG A 109 11.86 10.57 -7.57
N PRO A 110 11.20 10.77 -6.41
CA PRO A 110 11.55 11.87 -5.50
C PRO A 110 12.95 11.70 -4.90
N HIS A 111 13.49 10.48 -4.86
CA HIS A 111 14.84 10.19 -4.36
C HIS A 111 15.96 10.70 -5.28
N LEU A 112 15.69 11.02 -6.55
CA LEU A 112 16.71 11.52 -7.48
C LEU A 112 16.84 13.05 -7.42
N THR A 113 15.70 13.75 -7.45
CA THR A 113 15.68 15.21 -7.61
C THR A 113 15.07 15.95 -6.42
N GLY A 114 14.49 15.22 -5.46
CA GLY A 114 13.61 15.81 -4.46
C GLY A 114 12.31 16.36 -5.05
N TYR A 115 11.58 17.08 -4.21
CA TYR A 115 10.47 17.93 -4.63
C TYR A 115 10.98 19.35 -4.83
N GLU A 116 10.46 20.04 -5.84
CA GLU A 116 10.71 21.46 -5.99
C GLU A 116 10.09 22.20 -4.80
N MET A 117 10.94 22.82 -3.99
CA MET A 117 10.54 23.58 -2.82
C MET A 117 11.17 24.97 -2.89
N ALA A 118 10.41 25.99 -2.48
CA ALA A 118 10.96 27.32 -2.32
C ALA A 118 12.12 27.30 -1.31
N PRO A 119 13.12 28.19 -1.45
CA PRO A 119 14.12 28.38 -0.40
C PRO A 119 13.45 28.66 0.95
N PHE A 120 14.05 28.11 2.00
CA PHE A 120 13.61 28.34 3.38
C PHE A 120 13.66 29.85 3.69
N ASP A 121 12.53 30.40 4.12
CA ASP A 121 12.41 31.79 4.54
C ASP A 121 12.27 31.85 6.05
N PHE A 122 13.26 32.43 6.74
CA PHE A 122 13.24 32.57 8.19
C PHE A 122 12.03 33.35 8.73
N ASN A 123 11.43 34.25 7.95
CA ASN A 123 10.27 35.00 8.41
C ASN A 123 8.96 34.21 8.28
N ARG A 124 8.92 33.21 7.39
CA ARG A 124 7.72 32.42 7.06
C ARG A 124 7.75 31.01 7.65
N ASP A 125 8.89 30.34 7.52
CA ASP A 125 9.07 28.91 7.73
C ASP A 125 9.66 28.57 9.10
N LEU A 126 9.93 29.57 9.94
CA LEU A 126 10.27 29.31 11.34
C LEU A 126 9.11 28.56 12.01
N PRO A 127 9.38 27.44 12.69
CA PRO A 127 8.35 26.69 13.39
C PRO A 127 7.61 27.59 14.40
N ALA A 128 6.35 27.92 14.10
CA ALA A 128 5.53 28.73 15.01
C ALA A 128 5.20 27.98 16.33
N HIS A 129 5.34 26.67 16.31
CA HIS A 129 5.00 25.77 17.39
C HIS A 129 6.31 25.19 17.92
N ARG A 130 6.62 25.47 19.19
CA ARG A 130 7.81 24.98 19.89
C ARG A 130 7.69 23.47 20.18
N ARG A 131 7.72 22.64 19.12
CA ARG A 131 7.65 21.17 19.22
C ARG A 131 8.92 20.53 19.80
N GLY A 132 9.89 21.34 20.17
CA GLY A 132 11.07 20.97 20.93
C GLY A 132 11.76 22.23 21.43
N HIS A 133 12.44 22.13 22.55
CA HIS A 133 13.37 23.15 23.02
C HIS A 133 14.77 22.54 23.04
N TYR A 134 15.78 23.37 22.82
CA TYR A 134 17.15 22.94 22.98
C TYR A 134 17.35 22.40 24.40
N LEU A 135 17.91 21.20 24.49
CA LEU A 135 18.32 20.58 25.73
C LEU A 135 19.84 20.46 25.65
N GLU A 136 20.55 21.05 26.61
CA GLU A 136 22.01 20.90 26.71
C GLU A 136 22.37 19.41 26.81
N THR A 137 23.50 19.02 26.23
CA THR A 137 23.94 17.62 26.16
C THR A 137 23.93 16.94 27.53
N GLU A 138 24.33 17.66 28.59
CA GLU A 138 24.36 17.15 29.97
C GLU A 138 22.96 16.91 30.57
N LYS A 139 21.93 17.55 30.02
CA LYS A 139 20.53 17.40 30.45
C LYS A 139 19.82 16.25 29.73
N VAL A 140 20.40 15.72 28.64
CA VAL A 140 19.83 14.60 27.89
C VAL A 140 19.89 13.35 28.76
N ARG A 141 18.72 12.86 29.18
CA ARG A 141 18.61 11.59 29.91
C ARG A 141 18.30 10.47 28.93
N PRO A 142 18.94 9.30 29.08
CA PRO A 142 18.51 8.11 28.36
C PRO A 142 17.01 7.88 28.58
N VAL A 143 16.29 7.60 27.50
CA VAL A 143 14.89 7.18 27.59
C VAL A 143 14.87 5.82 28.28
N ASP A 144 14.00 5.65 29.28
CA ASP A 144 13.79 4.34 29.88
C ASP A 144 13.13 3.41 28.86
N THR A 145 13.89 2.41 28.43
CA THR A 145 13.48 1.42 27.43
C THR A 145 13.07 0.09 28.06
N SER A 146 12.99 0.00 29.38
CA SER A 146 12.68 -1.23 30.11
C SER A 146 11.32 -1.84 29.71
N SER A 147 10.35 -1.00 29.29
CA SER A 147 9.04 -1.44 28.81
C SER A 147 9.02 -1.90 27.35
N LEU A 148 10.08 -1.69 26.58
CA LEU A 148 10.09 -1.93 25.13
C LEU A 148 10.49 -3.35 24.74
N GLY A 149 10.81 -4.24 25.70
CA GLY A 149 11.13 -5.64 25.40
C GLY A 149 12.26 -5.79 24.38
N LEU A 150 13.27 -4.91 24.40
CA LEU A 150 14.34 -4.87 23.39
C LEU A 150 15.27 -6.09 23.42
N ASP A 151 15.14 -6.94 24.44
CA ASP A 151 15.87 -8.22 24.54
C ASP A 151 15.12 -9.39 23.88
N THR A 152 13.86 -9.20 23.46
CA THR A 152 13.02 -10.28 22.93
C THR A 152 13.33 -10.62 21.47
N GLU A 153 13.75 -9.64 20.66
CA GLU A 153 14.22 -9.85 19.29
C GLU A 153 15.47 -9.03 18.99
N LYS A 154 16.64 -9.62 19.25
CA LYS A 154 17.92 -9.09 18.76
C LYS A 154 18.23 -9.70 17.40
N THR A 155 18.03 -8.94 16.33
CA THR A 155 18.48 -9.31 14.99
C THR A 155 20.01 -9.26 14.93
N ASN A 156 20.67 -10.36 15.29
CA ASN A 156 22.13 -10.45 15.40
C ASN A 156 22.87 -10.53 14.05
N ARG A 157 22.15 -10.60 12.92
CA ARG A 157 22.73 -10.75 11.57
C ARG A 157 22.06 -9.83 10.57
N TRP A 158 22.21 -8.53 10.75
CA TRP A 158 21.97 -7.60 9.64
C TRP A 158 23.28 -7.43 8.84
N GLY A 159 23.32 -7.98 7.62
CA GLY A 159 24.33 -7.65 6.62
C GLY A 159 25.64 -8.45 6.58
N LEU A 160 25.70 -9.66 7.15
CA LEU A 160 26.91 -10.51 7.15
C LEU A 160 26.91 -11.69 6.17
N GLU A 161 25.89 -11.82 5.32
CA GLU A 161 25.96 -12.73 4.17
C GLU A 161 25.93 -11.88 2.89
N ARG A 162 27.13 -11.68 2.33
CA ARG A 162 27.38 -11.22 0.96
C ARG A 162 28.05 -12.34 0.19
#